data_AF-A0AAW2PHS5-F1
#
_entry.id   AF-A0AAW2PHS5-F1
#
_cell.length_a   1.000
_cell.length_b   1.000
_cell.length_c   1.000
_cell.angle_alpha   90.00
_cell.angle_beta   90.00
_cell.angle_gamma   90.00
#
_symmetry.space_group_name_H-M   'P 1'
#
loop_
_entity.id
_entity.type
_entity.pdbx_description
1 polymer ?
#
loop_
_entity_poly.entity_id
_entity_poly.type
_entity_poly.pdbx_seq_one_letter_code
_entity_poly.pdbx_strand_id
1 'polypeptide(L)' 'MVKWAVELGEYGIEFHLRPAIKAQVLANFVVELAYGEASISNRHRVYMSMDRLHRWEVELR' A
#
# COMPACT_ATOMS: atom_id res chain seq x y z
N MET A 1 -13.79 18.25 -13.82
CA MET A 1 -12.79 18.10 -14.92
C MET A 1 -12.82 19.26 -15.91
N VAL A 2 -13.98 19.90 -16.15
CA VAL A 2 -14.12 21.01 -17.12
C VAL A 2 -13.31 22.27 -16.75
N LYS A 3 -13.30 22.68 -15.47
CA LYS A 3 -12.63 23.92 -15.03
C LYS A 3 -11.15 23.98 -15.42
N TRP A 4 -10.39 22.94 -15.08
CA TRP A 4 -8.96 22.86 -15.38
C TRP A 4 -8.67 22.74 -16.87
N ALA A 5 -9.53 22.07 -17.63
CA ALA A 5 -9.36 21.94 -19.08
C ALA A 5 -9.55 23.29 -19.79
N VAL A 6 -10.44 24.15 -19.30
CA VAL A 6 -10.63 25.51 -19.83
C VAL A 6 -9.45 26.40 -19.47
N GLU A 7 -9.02 26.42 -18.20
CA GLU A 7 -7.90 27.25 -17.75
C GLU A 7 -6.57 26.86 -18.43
N LEU A 8 -6.31 25.57 -18.65
CA LEU A 8 -5.08 25.10 -19.32
C LEU A 8 -5.09 25.37 -20.84
N GLY A 9 -6.28 25.41 -21.46
CA GLY A 9 -6.45 25.76 -22.86
C GLY A 9 -6.03 27.20 -23.17
N GLU A 10 -6.20 28.13 -22.23
CA GLU A 10 -5.76 29.53 -22.37
C GLU A 10 -4.23 29.67 -22.48
N TYR A 11 -3.48 28.70 -21.95
CA TYR A 11 -2.01 28.64 -22.03
C TYR A 11 -1.52 27.73 -23.16
N GLY A 12 -2.41 27.23 -24.03
CA GLY A 12 -2.06 26.31 -25.12
C GLY A 12 -1.68 24.90 -24.64
N ILE A 13 -2.08 24.52 -23.42
CA ILE A 13 -1.80 23.22 -22.83
C ILE A 13 -3.02 22.31 -23.02
N GLU A 14 -2.91 21.32 -23.89
CA GLU A 14 -3.97 20.32 -24.08
C GLU A 14 -3.98 19.29 -22.95
N PHE A 15 -5.09 19.22 -22.23
CA PHE A 15 -5.28 18.22 -21.18
C PHE A 15 -5.69 16.87 -21.78
N HIS A 16 -4.75 15.93 -21.87
CA HIS A 16 -5.05 14.54 -22.23
C HIS A 16 -5.31 13.70 -20.99
N LEU A 17 -6.51 13.10 -20.92
CA LEU A 17 -6.82 12.08 -19.93
C LEU A 17 -5.91 10.88 -20.17
N ARG A 18 -4.96 10.65 -19.24
CA ARG A 18 -4.17 9.40 -19.16
C ARG A 18 -4.80 8.48 -18.11
N PRO A 19 -5.77 7.63 -18.48
CA PRO A 19 -6.42 6.72 -17.52
C PRO A 19 -5.43 5.70 -16.91
N ALA A 20 -4.36 5.35 -17.62
CA ALA A 20 -3.41 4.32 -17.23
C ALA A 20 -2.66 4.63 -15.90
N ILE A 21 -2.29 5.89 -15.65
CA ILE A 21 -1.53 6.26 -14.44
C ILE A 21 -2.38 6.16 -13.18
N LYS A 22 -3.68 6.49 -13.24
CA LYS A 22 -4.57 6.40 -12.08
C LYS A 22 -4.95 4.95 -11.75
N ALA A 23 -5.11 4.10 -12.77
CA ALA A 23 -5.41 2.68 -12.57
C ALA A 23 -4.24 1.94 -11.91
N GLN A 24 -2.99 2.24 -12.27
CA GLN A 24 -1.80 1.65 -11.65
C GLN A 24 -1.64 2.05 -10.19
N VAL A 25 -1.80 3.35 -9.87
CA VAL A 25 -1.72 3.82 -8.47
C VAL A 25 -2.85 3.21 -7.64
N LEU A 26 -4.07 3.12 -8.19
CA LEU A 26 -5.19 2.46 -7.53
C LEU A 26 -4.93 0.96 -7.31
N ALA A 27 -4.39 0.27 -8.30
CA ALA A 27 -4.03 -1.15 -8.19
C ALA A 27 -2.95 -1.37 -7.12
N ASN A 28 -1.89 -0.54 -7.12
CA ASN A 28 -0.86 -0.59 -6.09
C ASN A 28 -1.43 -0.34 -4.69
N PHE A 29 -2.34 0.63 -4.56
CA PHE A 29 -3.00 0.94 -3.29
C PHE A 29 -3.88 -0.23 -2.79
N VAL A 30 -4.68 -0.84 -3.67
CA VAL A 30 -5.53 -2.00 -3.34
C VAL A 30 -4.67 -3.22 -2.96
N VAL A 31 -3.56 -3.45 -3.66
CA VAL A 31 -2.58 -4.48 -3.32
C VAL A 31 -1.97 -4.19 -1.94
N GLU A 32 -1.48 -2.98 -1.68
CA GLU A 32 -0.90 -2.61 -0.39
C GLU A 32 -1.88 -2.82 0.77
N LEU A 33 -3.16 -2.47 0.59
CA LEU A 33 -4.20 -2.73 1.58
C LEU A 33 -4.47 -4.23 1.79
N ALA A 34 -4.61 -5.00 0.71
CA ALA A 34 -4.90 -6.44 0.79
C ALA A 34 -3.74 -7.27 1.37
N TYR A 35 -2.49 -6.90 1.05
CA TYR A 35 -1.30 -7.59 1.55
C TYR A 35 -0.77 -7.03 2.88
N GLY A 36 -1.13 -5.79 3.23
CA GLY A 36 -0.83 -5.16 4.52
C GLY A 36 -1.35 -5.98 5.71
N GLU A 37 -2.58 -6.48 5.62
CA GLU A 37 -3.20 -7.29 6.68
C GLU A 37 -2.55 -8.68 6.84
N ALA A 38 -2.18 -9.32 5.72
CA ALA A 38 -1.53 -10.63 5.75
C ALA A 38 -0.08 -10.56 6.26
N SER A 39 0.65 -9.49 5.93
CA SER A 39 2.05 -9.31 6.34
C SER A 39 2.20 -8.94 7.82
N ILE A 40 1.29 -8.13 8.38
CA ILE A 40 1.25 -7.81 9.82
C ILE A 40 0.92 -9.07 10.62
N SER A 41 -0.07 -9.86 10.18
CA SER A 41 -0.43 -11.13 10.82
C SER A 41 0.73 -12.13 10.84
N ASN A 42 1.43 -12.31 9.72
CA ASN A 42 2.59 -13.21 9.66
C ASN A 42 3.76 -12.71 10.52
N ARG A 43 4.05 -11.41 10.54
CA ARG A 43 5.11 -10.87 11.40
C ARG A 43 4.78 -11.04 12.88
N HIS A 44 3.53 -10.75 13.28
CA HIS A 44 3.08 -10.92 14.65
C HIS A 44 3.16 -12.39 15.10
N ARG A 45 2.81 -13.33 14.23
CA ARG A 45 2.94 -14.78 14.50
C ARG A 45 4.39 -15.24 14.66
N VAL A 46 5.31 -14.72 13.85
CA VAL A 46 6.75 -15.05 13.95
C VAL A 46 7.35 -14.46 15.22
N TYR A 47 7.07 -13.20 15.55
CA TYR A 47 7.52 -12.59 16.80
C TYR A 47 6.95 -13.31 18.03
N MET A 48 5.64 -13.63 18.05
CA MET A 48 5.02 -14.40 19.13
C MET A 48 5.57 -15.84 19.24
N SER A 49 6.07 -16.42 18.14
CA SER A 49 6.73 -17.73 18.16
C SER A 49 8.14 -17.65 18.75
N MET A 50 8.91 -16.62 18.39
CA MET A 50 10.26 -16.39 18.93
C MET A 50 10.21 -16.07 20.42
N ASP A 51 9.28 -15.22 20.88
CA ASP A 51 9.09 -14.92 22.30
C ASP A 51 8.70 -16.14 23.14
N ARG A 52 7.94 -17.08 22.57
CA ARG A 52 7.62 -18.35 23.24
C ARG A 52 8.83 -19.25 23.37
N LEU A 53 9.65 -19.37 22.33
CA LEU A 53 10.86 -20.19 22.37
C LEU A 53 11.87 -19.67 23.40
N HIS A 54 12.10 -18.35 23.44
CA HIS A 54 12.97 -17.74 24.45
C HIS A 54 12.44 -17.93 25.88
N ARG A 55 11.12 -17.92 26.08
CA ARG A 55 10.51 -18.20 27.39
C ARG A 55 10.75 -19.63 27.85
N TRP A 56 10.55 -20.62 26.97
CA TRP A 56 10.79 -22.02 27.28
C TRP A 56 12.26 -22.31 27.60
N GLU A 57 13.18 -21.64 26.93
CA GLU A 57 14.62 -21.80 27.14
C GLU A 57 15.08 -21.26 28.52
N VAL A 58 14.39 -20.25 29.06
CA VAL A 58 14.61 -19.74 30.42
C VAL A 58 13.98 -20.65 31.48
N GLU A 59 12.85 -21.29 31.18
CA GLU A 59 12.12 -22.19 32.09
C GLU A 59 12.77 -23.59 32.22
N LEU A 60 13.63 -23.96 31.27
CA LEU A 60 14.40 -25.21 31.24
C LEU A 60 15.75 -25.13 31.99
N ARG A 61 16.07 -24.01 32.66
CA ARG A 61 17.32 -23.78 33.38
C ARG A 61 17.09 -23.56 34.87
#